data_AF-A0A959SRU7-F1
#
_entry.id   AF-A0A959SRU7-F1
#
_cell.length_a   1.000
_cell.length_b   1.000
_cell.length_c   1.000
_cell.angle_alpha   90.00
_cell.angle_beta   90.00
_cell.angle_gamma   90.00
#
_symmetry.space_group_name_H-M   'P 1'
#
loop_
_entity.id
_entity.type
_entity.pdbx_description
1 polymer ?
#
loop_
_entity_poly.entity_id
_entity_poly.type
_entity_poly.pdbx_seq_one_letter_code
_entity_poly.pdbx_strand_id
1 'polypeptide(L)' 'MRTPEVLLDKEMVLRSVRLMPDHFSLDEFVDRMIVLEKIVRGIADIEAGRTFTLEEVRKRFAGILDKKIK' A
#
# COMPACT_ATOMS: atom_id res chain seq x y z
N MET A 1 5.50 -6.81 15.87
CA MET A 1 5.95 -5.55 15.24
C MET A 1 4.70 -4.77 14.89
N ARG A 2 4.41 -3.65 15.59
CA ARG A 2 3.29 -2.79 15.20
C ARG A 2 3.70 -2.03 13.95
N THR A 3 2.90 -2.10 12.89
CA THR A 3 3.04 -1.22 11.73
C THR A 3 2.92 0.23 12.24
N PRO A 4 3.83 1.14 11.85
CA PRO A 4 3.65 2.55 12.19
C PRO A 4 2.33 3.04 11.61
N GLU A 5 1.60 3.83 12.40
CA GLU A 5 0.38 4.49 11.95
C GLU A 5 0.75 5.53 10.88
N VAL A 6 0.25 5.33 9.66
CA VAL A 6 0.46 6.25 8.54
C VAL A 6 -0.81 7.07 8.37
N LEU A 7 -0.69 8.39 8.53
CA LEU A 7 -1.81 9.32 8.40
C LEU A 7 -1.95 9.78 6.94
N LEU A 8 -3.19 9.89 6.47
CA LEU A 8 -3.48 10.47 5.17
C LEU A 8 -3.50 12.00 5.27
N ASP A 9 -2.81 12.64 4.34
CA ASP A 9 -2.93 14.08 4.14
C ASP A 9 -4.31 14.44 3.56
N LYS A 10 -4.95 15.45 4.13
CA LYS A 10 -6.29 15.89 3.73
C LYS A 10 -6.35 16.34 2.28
N GLU A 11 -5.36 17.11 1.82
CA GLU A 11 -5.35 17.63 0.45
C GLU A 11 -5.17 16.51 -0.57
N MET A 12 -4.38 15.49 -0.23
CA MET A 12 -4.24 14.29 -1.04
C MET A 12 -5.55 13.49 -1.13
N VAL A 13 -6.29 13.35 -0.02
CA VAL A 13 -7.61 12.72 -0.04
C VAL A 13 -8.56 13.51 -0.94
N LEU A 14 -8.62 14.84 -0.80
CA LEU A 14 -9.47 15.68 -1.63
C LEU A 14 -9.11 15.59 -3.12
N ARG A 15 -7.82 15.55 -3.47
CA ARG A 15 -7.38 15.28 -4.85
C ARG A 15 -7.87 13.92 -5.35
N SER A 16 -7.78 12.89 -4.51
CA SER A 16 -8.24 11.54 -4.86
C SER A 16 -9.74 11.48 -5.12
N VAL A 17 -10.54 12.16 -4.29
CA VAL A 17 -12.00 12.25 -4.43
C VAL A 17 -12.41 13.05 -5.66
N ARG A 18 -11.71 14.15 -5.98
CA ARG A 18 -11.96 14.93 -7.21
C ARG A 18 -11.79 14.14 -8.52
N LEU A 19 -11.09 13.01 -8.46
CA LEU A 19 -10.89 12.11 -9.60
C LEU A 19 -11.87 10.93 -9.62
N MET A 20 -12.75 10.82 -8.63
CA MET A 20 -13.81 9.83 -8.60
C MET A 20 -14.97 10.27 -9.50
N PRO A 21 -15.79 9.32 -10.01
CA PRO A 21 -17.01 9.66 -10.74
C PRO A 21 -17.98 10.46 -9.87
N ASP A 22 -18.95 11.15 -10.49
CA ASP A 22 -19.96 11.94 -9.78
C ASP A 22 -20.81 11.11 -8.80
N HIS A 23 -20.94 9.80 -9.07
CA HIS A 23 -21.61 8.83 -8.22
C HIS A 23 -20.69 7.65 -7.94
N PHE A 24 -20.51 7.31 -6.67
CA PHE A 24 -19.77 6.14 -6.20
C PHE A 24 -20.39 5.64 -4.89
N SER A 25 -20.16 4.38 -4.58
CA SER A 25 -20.56 3.76 -3.31
C SER A 25 -19.55 4.03 -2.20
N LEU A 26 -19.99 3.88 -0.94
CA LEU A 26 -19.09 3.98 0.21
C LEU A 26 -17.95 2.96 0.12
N ASP A 27 -18.23 1.74 -0.34
CA ASP A 27 -17.24 0.67 -0.46
C ASP A 27 -16.13 1.05 -1.46
N GLU A 28 -16.49 1.62 -2.61
CA GLU A 28 -15.50 2.11 -3.60
C GLU A 28 -14.64 3.24 -3.03
N PHE A 29 -15.22 4.14 -2.23
CA PHE A 29 -14.46 5.17 -1.54
C PHE A 29 -13.48 4.56 -0.54
N VAL A 30 -13.93 3.64 0.31
CA VAL A 30 -13.10 2.98 1.32
C VAL A 30 -11.95 2.21 0.65
N ASP A 31 -12.23 1.43 -0.40
CA ASP A 31 -11.21 0.70 -1.15
C ASP A 31 -10.15 1.64 -1.72
N ARG A 32 -10.59 2.77 -2.31
CA ARG A 32 -9.66 3.78 -2.81
C ARG A 32 -8.82 4.40 -1.69
N MET A 33 -9.40 4.65 -0.52
CA MET A 33 -8.65 5.16 0.64
C MET A 33 -7.62 4.14 1.16
N ILE A 34 -7.95 2.85 1.16
CA ILE A 34 -7.01 1.77 1.52
C ILE A 34 -5.84 1.72 0.54
N VAL A 35 -6.09 1.85 -0.76
CA VAL A 35 -5.02 1.90 -1.77
C VAL A 35 -4.14 3.14 -1.56
N LEU A 36 -4.76 4.30 -1.32
CA LEU A 36 -4.05 5.55 -1.09
C LEU A 36 -3.12 5.46 0.14
N GLU A 37 -3.61 4.91 1.25
CA GLU A 37 -2.82 4.70 2.47
C GLU A 37 -1.63 3.75 2.22
N LYS A 38 -1.84 2.66 1.48
CA LYS A 38 -0.75 1.73 1.10
C LYS A 38 0.35 2.43 0.30
N ILE A 39 -0.01 3.35 -0.60
CA ILE A 39 0.97 4.12 -1.38
C ILE A 39 1.78 5.04 -0.46
N VAL A 40 1.13 5.82 0.40
CA VAL A 40 1.82 6.72 1.35
C VAL A 40 2.75 5.91 2.25
N ARG A 41 2.27 4.79 2.77
CA ARG A 41 3.10 3.89 3.58
C ARG A 41 4.30 3.37 2.81
N GLY A 42 4.12 2.95 1.55
CA GLY A 42 5.22 2.50 0.69
C GLY A 42 6.29 3.58 0.51
N ILE A 43 5.88 4.84 0.34
CA ILE A 43 6.80 5.99 0.26
C ILE A 43 7.55 6.16 1.58
N ALA A 44 6.83 6.17 2.71
CA ALA A 44 7.43 6.28 4.04
C ALA A 44 8.36 5.11 4.39
N ASP A 45 8.10 3.91 3.86
CA ASP A 45 8.96 2.75 3.99
C ASP A 45 10.25 2.91 3.17
N ILE A 46 10.18 3.48 1.96
CA ILE A 46 11.35 3.81 1.15
C ILE A 46 12.23 4.85 1.85
N GLU A 47 11.64 5.96 2.32
CA GLU A 47 12.36 7.03 3.00
C GLU A 47 13.05 6.56 4.28
N ALA A 48 12.44 5.61 4.98
CA ALA A 48 12.99 5.03 6.20
C ALA A 48 13.91 3.81 5.96
N GLY A 49 14.19 3.45 4.70
CA GLY A 49 15.02 2.29 4.36
C GLY A 49 14.40 0.93 4.73
N ARG A 50 13.09 0.87 4.96
CA ARG A 50 12.33 -0.36 5.26
C ARG A 50 11.96 -1.13 3.98
N THR A 51 12.92 -1.26 3.07
CA THR A 51 12.77 -1.96 1.79
C THR A 51 13.57 -3.25 1.79
N PHE A 52 13.16 -4.21 0.95
CA PHE A 52 13.91 -5.45 0.73
C PHE A 52 14.35 -5.53 -0.73
N THR A 53 15.55 -6.02 -0.95
CA THR A 53 16.02 -6.45 -2.26
C THR A 53 15.31 -7.72 -2.70
N LEU A 54 15.35 -8.01 -4.01
CA LEU A 54 14.76 -9.23 -4.55
C LEU A 54 15.36 -10.49 -3.92
N GLU A 55 16.67 -10.50 -3.64
CA GLU A 55 17.34 -11.64 -3.02
C GLU A 55 16.85 -11.89 -1.58
N GLU A 56 16.70 -10.82 -0.79
CA GLU A 56 16.17 -10.89 0.57
C GLU A 56 14.73 -11.41 0.58
N VAL A 57 13.89 -10.94 -0.35
CA VAL A 57 12.51 -11.43 -0.51
C VAL A 57 12.52 -12.91 -0.90
N ARG A 58 13.32 -13.33 -1.87
CA ARG A 58 13.41 -14.75 -2.27
C ARG A 58 13.82 -15.64 -1.11
N LYS A 59 14.82 -15.23 -0.32
CA LYS A 59 15.25 -15.97 0.87
C LYS A 59 14.14 -16.05 1.91
N ARG A 60 13.40 -14.95 2.13
CA ARG A 60 12.32 -14.87 3.13
C ARG A 60 11.10 -15.72 2.75
N PHE A 61 10.84 -15.87 1.46
CA PHE A 61 9.64 -16.57 0.95
C PHE A 61 9.96 -17.88 0.20
N ALA A 62 11.19 -18.41 0.27
CA ALA A 62 11.64 -19.59 -0.47
C ALA A 62 10.65 -20.76 -0.38
N GLY A 63 10.22 -21.14 0.84
CA GLY A 63 9.28 -22.25 1.04
C GLY A 63 7.84 -22.03 0.51
N ILE A 64 7.48 -20.80 0.15
CA ILE A 64 6.17 -20.43 -0.43
C ILE A 64 6.29 -20.27 -1.95
N LEU A 65 7.39 -19.68 -2.44
CA LEU A 65 7.66 -19.47 -3.85
C LEU A 65 7.94 -20.79 -4.58
N ASP A 66 8.61 -21.75 -3.94
CA ASP A 66 8.92 -23.06 -4.52
C ASP A 66 7.68 -23.95 -4.74
N LYS A 67 6.57 -23.68 -4.03
CA LYS A 67 5.32 -24.46 -4.11
C LYS A 67 4.33 -23.98 -5.17
N LYS A 68 4.55 -22.80 -5.77
CA LYS A 68 3.64 -22.20 -6.77
C LYS A 68 4.16 -22.26 -8.21
N ILE A 69 5.35 -22.82 -8.45
CA ILE A 69 5.98 -22.95 -9.78
C ILE A 69 6.09 -24.44 -10.21
N LYS A 70 5.28 -25.33 -9.64
CA LYS A 70 5.09 -26.70 -10.12
C LYS A 70 3.70 -26.88 -10.68
#